data_AF-A0A9D6NK42-F1
#
_entry.id   AF-A0A9D6NK42-F1
#
_cell.length_a   1.000
_cell.length_b   1.000
_cell.length_c   1.000
_cell.angle_alpha   90.00
_cell.angle_beta   90.00
_cell.angle_gamma   90.00
#
_symmetry.space_group_name_H-M   'P 1'
#
loop_
_entity.id
_entity.type
_entity.pdbx_description
1 polymer ?
#
loop_
_entity_poly.entity_id
_entity_poly.type
_entity_poly.pdbx_seq_one_letter_code
_entity_poly.pdbx_strand_id
1 'polypeptide(L)'
;MRTYDKIKTYRRGNLGLESPELLEYARYELSRNRQIQLRMSGSSMRPMIDDGDIVTVAPIDPTTINSQDIVLFTTQSGTALIHRVVSLQTREGCLSAITRGDHAQQHDTPVPLARIMGRVVALQRKGKGKIIPVRRTPGWLVRLRLLLARLW
;
A
#
# COMPACT_ATOMS: atom_id res chain seq x y z
N MET A 1 -38.79 4.22 29.55
CA MET A 1 -37.85 3.21 30.10
C MET A 1 -36.98 2.66 28.98
N ARG A 2 -35.68 2.50 29.26
CA ARG A 2 -34.54 2.05 28.43
C ARG A 2 -33.90 3.10 27.51
N THR A 3 -33.06 4.01 28.02
CA THR A 3 -31.59 3.89 28.30
C THR A 3 -30.73 3.78 27.04
N TYR A 4 -30.10 4.91 26.71
CA TYR A 4 -28.90 4.99 25.88
C TYR A 4 -27.82 4.04 26.43
N ASP A 5 -27.20 3.24 25.58
CA ASP A 5 -25.97 2.55 25.94
C ASP A 5 -25.06 2.32 24.73
N LYS A 6 -23.77 2.56 24.96
CA LYS A 6 -22.60 2.25 24.13
C LYS A 6 -22.20 3.24 23.05
N ILE A 7 -21.70 4.39 23.52
CA ILE A 7 -20.53 5.02 22.89
C ILE A 7 -19.41 3.96 22.88
N LYS A 8 -19.19 3.31 21.74
CA LYS A 8 -18.00 2.49 21.52
C LYS A 8 -16.82 3.43 21.34
N THR A 9 -16.12 3.74 22.43
CA THR A 9 -14.84 4.45 22.36
C THR A 9 -13.84 3.52 21.68
N TYR A 10 -13.73 3.64 20.35
CA TYR A 10 -12.85 2.81 19.52
C TYR A 10 -11.38 3.12 19.86
N ARG A 11 -10.72 2.20 20.58
CA ARG A 11 -9.30 2.31 20.91
C ARG A 11 -8.48 1.96 19.67
N ARG A 12 -7.99 3.00 19.01
CA ARG A 12 -7.08 3.01 17.85
C ARG A 12 -5.88 2.06 18.07
N GLY A 13 -5.98 0.80 17.65
CA GLY A 13 -4.90 -0.17 17.81
C GLY A 13 -5.14 -1.49 17.10
N ASN A 14 -4.39 -1.73 16.02
CA ASN A 14 -4.23 -3.00 15.29
C ASN A 14 -5.47 -3.53 14.54
N LEU A 15 -5.88 -2.86 13.46
CA LEU A 15 -6.60 -3.55 12.39
C LEU A 15 -5.58 -4.35 11.58
N GLY A 16 -5.65 -5.68 11.68
CA GLY A 16 -4.87 -6.58 10.82
C GLY A 16 -5.39 -6.53 9.37
N LEU A 17 -4.50 -6.79 8.41
CA LEU A 17 -4.81 -6.73 6.96
C LEU A 17 -5.98 -7.65 6.53
N GLU A 18 -6.29 -8.66 7.34
CA GLU A 18 -7.32 -9.66 7.06
C GLU A 18 -8.74 -9.26 7.51
N SER A 19 -8.90 -8.16 8.24
CA SER A 19 -10.23 -7.73 8.70
C SER A 19 -11.01 -7.03 7.58
N PRO A 20 -12.25 -7.44 7.25
CA PRO A 20 -13.14 -6.68 6.36
C PRO A 20 -13.34 -5.23 6.82
N GLU A 21 -13.35 -5.00 8.14
CA GLU A 21 -13.47 -3.66 8.73
C GLU A 21 -12.27 -2.76 8.37
N LEU A 22 -11.10 -3.33 8.10
CA LEU A 22 -9.94 -2.56 7.69
C LEU A 22 -10.16 -1.90 6.33
N LEU A 23 -10.75 -2.62 5.38
CA LEU A 23 -10.96 -2.08 4.04
C LEU A 23 -11.94 -0.91 4.06
N GLU A 24 -13.01 -1.05 4.82
CA GLU A 24 -13.98 0.03 5.01
C GLU A 24 -13.33 1.24 5.70
N TYR A 25 -12.60 1.01 6.78
CA TYR A 25 -11.87 2.06 7.49
C TYR A 25 -10.83 2.76 6.60
N ALA A 26 -10.00 1.99 5.90
CA ALA A 26 -8.97 2.52 5.02
C ALA A 26 -9.58 3.33 3.88
N ARG A 27 -10.63 2.81 3.23
CA ARG A 27 -11.36 3.53 2.18
C ARG A 27 -11.96 4.83 2.72
N TYR A 28 -12.60 4.78 3.88
CA TYR A 28 -13.21 5.95 4.52
C TYR A 28 -12.17 7.05 4.82
N GLU A 29 -11.11 6.74 5.56
CA GLU A 29 -10.12 7.75 5.95
C GLU A 29 -9.31 8.27 4.74
N LEU A 30 -8.89 7.40 3.83
CA LEU A 30 -8.12 7.81 2.65
C LEU A 30 -8.97 8.66 1.69
N SER A 31 -10.26 8.35 1.52
CA SER A 31 -11.18 9.19 0.72
C SER A 31 -11.36 10.59 1.31
N ARG A 32 -11.15 10.75 2.62
CA ARG A 32 -11.19 12.03 3.35
C ARG A 32 -9.85 12.76 3.35
N ASN A 33 -8.93 12.32 2.49
CA ASN A 33 -7.58 12.83 2.37
C ASN A 33 -6.75 12.72 3.67
N ARG A 34 -7.04 11.69 4.50
CA ARG A 34 -6.32 11.45 5.76
C ARG A 34 -5.38 10.26 5.64
N GLN A 35 -4.25 10.35 6.32
CA GLN A 35 -3.30 9.25 6.40
C GLN A 35 -3.75 8.25 7.46
N ILE A 36 -3.45 6.98 7.21
CA ILE A 36 -3.68 5.90 8.16
C ILE A 36 -2.37 5.19 8.48
N GLN A 37 -2.33 4.58 9.66
CA GLN A 37 -1.22 3.73 10.08
C GLN A 37 -1.71 2.29 10.19
N LEU A 38 -0.98 1.38 9.54
CA LEU A 38 -1.30 -0.04 9.49
C LEU A 38 -0.14 -0.83 10.05
N ARG A 39 -0.45 -1.81 10.90
CA ARG A 39 0.54 -2.78 11.35
C ARG A 39 0.61 -3.91 10.34
N MET A 40 1.82 -4.17 9.87
CA MET A 40 2.11 -5.17 8.87
C MET A 40 2.16 -6.56 9.49
N SER A 41 1.70 -7.54 8.73
CA SER A 41 1.78 -8.96 9.07
C SER A 41 2.33 -9.75 7.89
N GLY A 42 3.12 -10.78 8.18
CA GLY A 42 3.69 -11.68 7.17
C GLY A 42 5.03 -11.21 6.60
N SER A 43 5.48 -11.89 5.55
CA SER A 43 6.86 -11.77 5.04
C SER A 43 6.95 -11.40 3.56
N SER A 44 5.84 -11.18 2.86
CA SER A 44 5.82 -10.94 1.41
C SER A 44 6.57 -9.69 0.98
N MET A 45 6.67 -8.69 1.86
CA MET A 45 7.35 -7.42 1.59
C MET A 45 8.77 -7.35 2.16
N ARG A 46 9.33 -8.46 2.65
CA ARG A 46 10.75 -8.50 3.02
C ARG A 46 11.64 -8.27 1.79
N PRO A 47 12.80 -7.61 1.92
CA PRO A 47 13.36 -7.02 3.15
C PRO A 47 12.89 -5.57 3.43
N MET A 48 12.07 -4.99 2.56
CA MET A 48 11.66 -3.58 2.66
C MET A 48 10.78 -3.32 3.89
N ILE A 49 9.82 -4.21 4.15
CA ILE A 49 8.86 -4.13 5.26
C ILE A 49 8.84 -5.50 5.94
N ASP A 50 9.01 -5.50 7.27
CA ASP A 50 9.01 -6.71 8.10
C ASP A 50 7.69 -6.90 8.85
N ASP A 51 7.45 -8.14 9.28
CA ASP A 51 6.37 -8.48 10.18
C ASP A 51 6.39 -7.61 11.45
N GLY A 52 5.26 -6.98 11.76
CA GLY A 52 5.09 -6.10 12.90
C GLY A 52 5.58 -4.66 12.70
N ASP A 53 6.13 -4.31 11.53
CA ASP A 53 6.36 -2.91 11.18
C ASP A 53 5.05 -2.14 11.09
N ILE A 54 5.11 -0.82 11.31
CA ILE A 54 3.99 0.08 11.09
C ILE A 54 4.25 0.89 9.83
N VAL A 55 3.33 0.85 8.88
CA VAL A 55 3.41 1.66 7.65
C VAL A 55 2.42 2.80 7.73
N THR A 56 2.82 3.97 7.23
CA THR A 56 1.94 5.11 7.02
C THR A 56 1.50 5.12 5.57
N VAL A 57 0.19 5.02 5.34
CA VAL A 57 -0.43 5.06 4.02
C VAL A 57 -1.09 6.42 3.85
N ALA A 58 -0.74 7.10 2.77
CA ALA A 58 -1.35 8.36 2.36
C ALA A 58 -2.31 8.13 1.18
N PRO A 59 -3.35 8.96 1.05
CA PRO A 59 -4.17 9.00 -0.15
C PRO A 59 -3.30 9.27 -1.38
N ILE A 60 -3.70 8.72 -2.53
CA ILE A 60 -2.99 8.88 -3.79
C ILE A 60 -3.97 9.12 -4.92
N ASP A 61 -3.66 10.06 -5.80
CA ASP A 61 -4.33 10.18 -7.10
C ASP A 61 -3.90 8.98 -7.97
N PRO A 62 -4.84 8.14 -8.42
CA PRO A 62 -4.54 6.98 -9.27
C PRO A 62 -3.68 7.32 -10.49
N THR A 63 -3.85 8.50 -11.09
CA THR A 63 -3.10 8.94 -12.28
C THR A 63 -1.61 9.18 -12.00
N THR A 64 -1.25 9.36 -10.72
CA THR A 64 0.13 9.61 -10.28
C THR A 64 0.85 8.35 -9.82
N ILE A 65 0.20 7.19 -9.86
CA ILE A 65 0.80 5.91 -9.49
C ILE A 65 1.91 5.60 -10.49
N ASN A 66 3.06 5.18 -9.98
CA ASN A 66 4.23 4.85 -10.79
C ASN A 66 4.82 3.50 -10.38
N SER A 67 5.64 2.92 -11.27
CA SER A 67 6.51 1.81 -10.91
C SER A 67 7.36 2.19 -9.68
N GLN A 68 7.62 1.19 -8.83
CA GLN A 68 8.30 1.26 -7.53
C GLN A 68 7.47 1.83 -6.38
N ASP A 69 6.28 2.39 -6.61
CA ASP A 69 5.37 2.75 -5.50
C ASP A 69 4.95 1.49 -4.73
N ILE A 70 4.85 1.59 -3.41
CA ILE A 70 4.26 0.54 -2.56
C ILE A 70 2.83 0.99 -2.25
N VAL A 71 1.85 0.20 -2.64
CA VAL A 71 0.44 0.61 -2.66
C VAL A 71 -0.43 -0.31 -1.83
N LEU A 72 -1.42 0.26 -1.14
CA LEU A 72 -2.51 -0.45 -0.49
C LEU A 72 -3.67 -0.60 -1.47
N PHE A 73 -4.13 -1.82 -1.70
CA PHE A 73 -5.23 -2.12 -2.62
C PHE A 73 -6.11 -3.26 -2.10
N THR A 74 -7.30 -3.37 -2.69
CA THR A 74 -8.21 -4.50 -2.45
C THR A 74 -8.04 -5.56 -3.53
N THR A 75 -7.85 -6.81 -3.12
CA THR A 75 -7.82 -7.97 -4.03
C THR A 75 -9.19 -8.29 -4.59
N GLN A 76 -9.26 -9.22 -5.55
CA GLN A 76 -10.55 -9.72 -6.06
C GLN A 76 -11.36 -10.46 -4.98
N SER A 77 -10.68 -11.08 -4.00
CA SER A 77 -11.32 -11.78 -2.88
C SER A 77 -11.75 -10.84 -1.74
N GLY A 78 -11.58 -9.53 -1.89
CA GLY A 78 -12.00 -8.56 -0.88
C GLY A 78 -11.07 -8.48 0.33
N THR A 79 -9.78 -8.81 0.16
CA THR A 79 -8.75 -8.64 1.20
C THR A 79 -7.86 -7.43 0.93
N ALA A 80 -7.31 -6.83 1.98
CA ALA A 80 -6.36 -5.72 1.85
C ALA A 80 -4.94 -6.27 1.64
N LEU A 81 -4.24 -5.78 0.61
CA LEU A 81 -2.84 -6.10 0.37
C LEU A 81 -1.99 -4.84 0.17
N ILE A 82 -0.74 -4.92 0.60
CA ILE A 82 0.29 -3.90 0.37
C ILE A 82 1.44 -4.55 -0.38
N HIS A 83 1.60 -4.22 -1.66
CA HIS A 83 2.68 -4.71 -2.51
C HIS A 83 3.30 -3.58 -3.35
N ARG A 84 4.46 -3.84 -3.95
CA ARG A 84 5.13 -2.89 -4.84
C ARG A 84 4.56 -2.98 -6.25
N VAL A 85 4.26 -1.83 -6.84
CA VAL A 85 3.98 -1.71 -8.28
C VAL A 85 5.28 -1.98 -9.03
N VAL A 86 5.33 -3.06 -9.80
CA VAL A 86 6.49 -3.38 -10.64
C VAL A 86 6.38 -2.72 -12.00
N SER A 87 5.17 -2.65 -12.56
CA SER A 87 4.89 -2.03 -13.85
C SER A 87 3.44 -1.58 -13.94
N LEU A 88 3.16 -0.74 -14.94
CA LEU A 88 1.81 -0.37 -15.35
C LEU A 88 1.57 -0.98 -16.73
N GLN A 89 0.35 -1.44 -16.96
CA GLN A 89 -0.09 -1.94 -18.26
C GLN A 89 -1.45 -1.39 -18.63
N THR A 90 -1.65 -1.13 -19.92
CA THR A 90 -2.95 -0.75 -20.48
C THR A 90 -3.45 -1.91 -21.34
N ARG A 91 -4.68 -2.37 -21.08
CA ARG A 91 -5.39 -3.33 -21.92
C ARG A 91 -6.81 -2.83 -22.15
N GLU A 92 -7.25 -2.81 -23.40
CA GLU A 92 -8.61 -2.37 -23.78
C GLU A 92 -8.97 -0.97 -23.19
N GLY A 93 -8.01 -0.06 -23.18
CA GLY A 93 -8.17 1.28 -22.60
C GLY A 93 -8.16 1.34 -21.06
N CYS A 94 -8.11 0.19 -20.37
CA CYS A 94 -8.04 0.13 -18.91
C CYS A 94 -6.59 0.07 -18.43
N LEU A 95 -6.18 1.09 -17.66
CA LEU A 95 -4.88 1.12 -16.99
C LEU A 95 -4.92 0.31 -15.68
N SER A 96 -3.95 -0.59 -15.52
CA SER A 96 -3.79 -1.44 -14.34
C SER A 96 -2.34 -1.48 -13.88
N ALA A 97 -2.14 -1.66 -12.57
CA ALA A 97 -0.85 -1.93 -11.98
C ALA A 97 -0.59 -3.44 -11.94
N ILE A 98 0.62 -3.85 -12.30
CA ILE A 98 1.15 -5.15 -11.90
C ILE A 98 1.86 -4.94 -10.58
N THR A 99 1.45 -5.67 -9.55
CA THR A 99 2.04 -5.60 -8.22
C THR A 99 2.80 -6.89 -7.89
N ARG A 100 3.72 -6.80 -6.94
CA ARG A 100 4.44 -7.95 -6.40
C ARG A 100 4.96 -7.64 -5.00
N GLY A 101 4.91 -8.62 -4.11
CA GLY A 101 5.66 -8.56 -2.85
C GLY A 101 7.17 -8.56 -3.10
N ASP A 102 7.95 -7.80 -2.33
CA ASP A 102 9.41 -7.74 -2.53
C ASP A 102 10.12 -9.09 -2.37
N HIS A 103 9.54 -10.02 -1.62
CA HIS A 103 10.01 -11.39 -1.44
C HIS A 103 9.25 -12.42 -2.30
N ALA A 104 8.23 -11.99 -3.05
CA ALA A 104 7.44 -12.90 -3.88
C ALA A 104 8.15 -13.20 -5.20
N GLN A 105 8.09 -14.46 -5.64
CA GLN A 105 8.65 -14.87 -6.94
C GLN A 105 7.75 -14.48 -8.11
N GLN A 106 6.44 -14.57 -7.91
CA GLN A 106 5.42 -14.37 -8.95
C GLN A 106 4.76 -13.00 -8.82
N HIS A 107 4.34 -12.43 -9.95
CA HIS A 107 3.52 -11.22 -9.97
C HIS A 107 2.09 -11.52 -9.52
N ASP A 108 1.45 -10.52 -8.91
CA ASP A 108 0.03 -10.57 -8.65
C ASP A 108 -0.77 -10.39 -9.94
N THR A 109 -2.05 -10.76 -9.90
CA THR A 109 -3.01 -10.45 -10.95
C THR A 109 -3.09 -8.92 -11.16
N PRO A 110 -3.21 -8.42 -12.41
CA PRO A 110 -3.35 -7.00 -12.67
C PRO A 110 -4.43 -6.33 -11.82
N VAL A 111 -4.07 -5.21 -11.18
CA VAL A 111 -4.93 -4.44 -10.28
C VAL A 111 -5.38 -3.17 -11.00
N PRO A 112 -6.67 -2.99 -11.31
CA PRO A 112 -7.19 -1.72 -11.81
C PRO A 112 -6.84 -0.59 -10.85
N LEU A 113 -6.41 0.56 -11.37
CA LEU A 113 -5.96 1.66 -10.51
C LEU A 113 -7.05 2.15 -9.53
N ALA A 114 -8.33 1.99 -9.89
CA ALA A 114 -9.47 2.30 -9.02
C ALA A 114 -9.55 1.42 -7.75
N ARG A 115 -8.88 0.26 -7.71
CA ARG A 115 -8.78 -0.60 -6.51
C ARG A 115 -7.62 -0.21 -5.58
N ILE A 116 -6.76 0.70 -6.01
CA ILE A 116 -5.67 1.22 -5.18
C ILE A 116 -6.23 2.37 -4.34
N MET A 117 -6.12 2.23 -3.01
CA MET A 117 -6.69 3.18 -2.05
C MET A 117 -5.67 4.22 -1.59
N GLY A 118 -4.39 3.84 -1.54
CA GLY A 118 -3.34 4.68 -0.98
C GLY A 118 -1.93 4.17 -1.27
N ARG A 119 -0.94 5.00 -0.96
CA ARG A 119 0.49 4.69 -1.11
C ARG A 119 1.19 4.74 0.24
N VAL A 120 2.09 3.80 0.46
CA VAL A 120 2.99 3.82 1.63
C VAL A 120 4.00 4.97 1.46
N VAL A 121 4.00 5.90 2.42
CA VAL A 121 4.88 7.09 2.42
C VAL A 121 5.91 7.05 3.53
N ALA A 122 5.72 6.22 4.55
CA ALA A 122 6.68 6.02 5.62
C ALA A 122 6.52 4.63 6.26
N LEU A 123 7.58 4.16 6.90
CA LEU A 123 7.60 2.94 7.69
C LEU A 123 8.29 3.18 9.04
N GLN A 124 7.86 2.46 10.06
CA GLN A 124 8.44 2.44 11.38
C GLN A 124 8.72 0.97 11.73
N ARG A 125 9.98 0.66 12.04
CA ARG A 125 10.37 -0.70 12.36
C ARG A 125 9.83 -1.12 13.73
N LYS A 126 9.40 -2.37 13.88
CA LYS A 126 8.94 -2.92 15.17
C LYS A 126 9.96 -2.63 16.28
N GLY A 127 9.51 -2.05 17.39
CA GLY A 127 10.36 -1.72 18.54
C GLY A 127 11.32 -0.55 18.33
N LYS A 128 11.29 0.13 17.17
CA LYS A 128 12.08 1.34 16.91
C LYS A 128 11.17 2.56 16.81
N GLY A 129 11.58 3.68 17.40
CA GLY A 129 10.81 4.94 17.34
C GLY A 129 11.03 5.77 16.07
N LYS A 130 12.04 5.44 15.25
CA LYS A 130 12.40 6.24 14.08
C LYS A 130 11.47 5.94 12.90
N ILE A 131 10.85 6.98 12.36
CA ILE A 131 10.09 6.93 11.10
C ILE A 131 11.07 7.05 9.93
N ILE A 132 10.95 6.12 8.98
CA ILE A 132 11.76 6.05 7.77
C ILE A 132 10.86 6.45 6.59
N PRO A 133 11.13 7.57 5.90
CA PRO A 133 10.33 7.99 4.75
C PRO A 133 10.54 7.04 3.55
N VAL A 134 9.45 6.65 2.90
CA VAL A 134 9.46 5.91 1.63
C VAL A 134 9.42 6.93 0.51
N ARG A 135 10.59 7.26 -0.03
CA ARG A 135 10.75 8.25 -1.09
C ARG A 135 10.46 7.62 -2.45
N ARG A 136 9.81 8.38 -3.34
CA ARG A 136 9.83 8.06 -4.77
C ARG A 136 11.23 8.29 -5.30
N THR A 137 11.75 7.32 -6.03
CA THR A 137 12.90 7.58 -6.90
C THR A 137 12.41 8.46 -8.05
N PRO A 138 12.99 9.64 -8.29
CA PRO A 138 12.65 10.45 -9.45
C PRO A 138 12.71 9.63 -10.74
N GLY A 139 11.66 9.66 -11.57
CA GLY A 139 11.55 8.82 -12.76
C GLY A 139 12.69 8.99 -13.77
N TRP A 140 13.35 10.16 -13.78
CA TRP A 140 14.52 10.42 -14.62
C TRP A 140 15.75 9.59 -14.19
N LEU A 141 15.91 9.29 -12.89
CA LEU A 141 17.00 8.42 -12.41
C LEU A 141 16.78 6.96 -12.84
N VAL A 142 15.52 6.52 -12.88
CA VAL A 142 15.16 5.18 -13.39
C VAL A 142 15.46 5.08 -14.88
N ARG A 143 15.06 6.09 -15.68
CA ARG A 143 15.35 6.15 -17.12
C ARG A 143 16.84 6.19 -17.42
N LEU A 144 17.63 6.97 -16.67
CA LEU A 144 19.08 7.05 -16.83
C LEU A 144 19.75 5.69 -16.58
N ARG A 145 19.34 4.98 -15.53
CA ARG A 145 19.87 3.64 -15.22
C ARG A 145 19.54 2.60 -16.30
N LEU A 146 18.34 2.67 -16.88
CA LEU A 146 17.95 1.80 -18.00
C LEU A 146 18.70 2.13 -19.30
N LEU A 147 19.04 3.40 -19.54
CA LEU A 147 19.87 3.79 -20.69
C LEU A 147 21.31 3.29 -20.54
N LEU A 148 21.89 3.40 -19.34
CA LEU A 148 23.24 2.89 -19.07
C LEU A 148 23.32 1.37 -19.12
N ALA A 149 22.28 0.66 -18.67
CA ALA A 149 22.19 -0.80 -18.74
C ALA A 149 21.98 -1.36 -20.17
N ARG A 150 21.80 -0.49 -21.18
CA ARG A 150 21.70 -0.85 -22.60
C ARG A 150 22.99 -0.60 -23.38
N LEU A 151 24.02 -0.05 -22.71
CA LEU A 151 25.31 0.28 -23.30
C LEU A 151 26.42 -0.73 -22.92
N TRP A 152 26.04 -1.85 -22.29
CA TRP A 152 26.89 -2.98 -21.91
C TRP A 152 26.17 -4.28 -22.27
#